data_AF-A0AAD5R6Z3-F1
#
_entry.id   AF-A0AAD5R6Z3-F1
#
_cell.length_a   1.000
_cell.length_b   1.000
_cell.length_c   1.000
_cell.angle_alpha   90.00
_cell.angle_beta   90.00
_cell.angle_gamma   90.00
#
_symmetry.space_group_name_H-M   'P 1'
#
loop_
_entity.id
_entity.type
_entity.pdbx_description
1 polymer ?
#
loop_
_entity_poly.entity_id
_entity_poly.type
_entity_poly.pdbx_seq_one_letter_code
_entity_poly.pdbx_strand_id
1 'polypeptide(L)'
;MFYGLPPFYSKDHNEMYNRIVNEPLRIRRSVSAASTDIITGLLQKERHKRLGSKGDFNEIKQHDFFKPIDWEKLLRREIKAPFVPKIESETDVRNIAEDFVKIKINPASLVPPNLASTQRDHDFMNFTYVQKNLMT
;
A
#
# COMPACT_ATOMS: atom_id res chain seq x y z
N MET A 1 8.96 -4.00 5.91
CA MET A 1 8.98 -3.46 7.30
C MET A 1 9.92 -4.24 8.21
N PHE A 2 9.73 -5.55 8.45
CA PHE A 2 10.59 -6.32 9.37
C PHE A 2 12.09 -6.36 9.04
N TYR A 3 12.45 -6.43 7.76
CA TYR A 3 13.85 -6.67 7.34
C TYR A 3 14.46 -5.56 6.48
N GLY A 4 13.70 -4.51 6.17
CA GLY A 4 14.15 -3.41 5.29
C GLY A 4 14.43 -3.79 3.82
N LEU A 5 14.39 -5.07 3.45
CA LEU A 5 14.63 -5.56 2.09
C LEU A 5 13.49 -6.48 1.60
N PRO A 6 13.27 -6.56 0.27
CA PRO A 6 12.33 -7.52 -0.31
C PRO A 6 12.75 -8.98 -0.03
N PRO A 7 11.79 -9.91 0.18
CA PRO A 7 12.06 -11.29 0.60
C PRO A 7 12.82 -12.14 -0.44
N PHE A 8 12.71 -11.82 -1.73
CA PHE A 8 13.36 -12.53 -2.84
C PHE A 8 14.31 -11.62 -3.64
N TYR A 9 14.94 -10.65 -2.98
CA TYR A 9 15.73 -9.61 -3.63
C TYR A 9 16.92 -10.18 -4.44
N SER A 10 17.08 -9.73 -5.67
CA SER A 10 18.33 -9.78 -6.45
C SER A 10 18.49 -8.47 -7.23
N LYS A 11 19.74 -8.14 -7.61
CA LYS A 11 20.02 -7.05 -8.56
C LYS A 11 19.67 -7.44 -9.99
N ASP A 12 19.70 -8.73 -10.31
CA ASP A 12 19.24 -9.27 -11.58
C ASP A 12 17.73 -9.59 -11.49
N HIS A 13 16.93 -8.98 -12.36
CA HIS A 13 15.49 -9.17 -12.38
C HIS A 13 15.07 -10.61 -12.73
N ASN A 14 15.77 -11.27 -13.65
CA ASN A 14 15.46 -12.65 -14.02
C ASN A 14 15.73 -13.60 -12.85
N GLU A 15 16.84 -13.36 -12.14
CA GLU A 15 17.13 -14.11 -10.92
C GLU A 15 16.04 -13.85 -9.86
N MET A 16 15.69 -12.59 -9.59
CA MET A 16 14.64 -12.24 -8.64
C MET A 16 13.31 -12.95 -8.97
N TYR A 17 12.89 -12.97 -10.23
CA TYR A 17 11.68 -13.70 -10.65
C TYR A 17 11.81 -15.20 -10.41
N ASN A 18 12.95 -15.79 -10.77
CA ASN A 18 13.20 -17.20 -10.51
C ASN A 18 13.12 -17.51 -9.00
N ARG A 19 13.64 -16.64 -8.13
CA ARG A 19 13.53 -16.79 -6.67
C ARG A 19 12.08 -16.72 -6.18
N ILE A 20 11.30 -15.76 -6.68
CA ILE A 20 9.87 -15.63 -6.34
C ILE A 20 9.11 -16.91 -6.68
N VAL A 21 9.39 -17.52 -7.84
CA VAL A 21 8.70 -18.74 -8.29
C VAL A 21 9.20 -19.97 -7.55
N ASN A 22 10.52 -20.13 -7.38
CA ASN A 22 11.10 -21.43 -7.01
C ASN A 22 11.70 -21.47 -5.61
N GLU A 23 12.29 -20.39 -5.10
CA GLU A 23 12.99 -20.44 -3.82
C GLU A 23 12.03 -20.42 -2.62
N PRO A 24 12.32 -21.20 -1.55
CA PRO A 24 11.57 -21.11 -0.31
C PRO A 24 11.83 -19.76 0.38
N LEU A 25 10.83 -19.25 1.08
CA LEU A 25 10.95 -18.04 1.88
C LEU A 25 11.99 -18.23 2.99
N ARG A 26 12.99 -17.33 3.07
CA ARG A 26 14.00 -17.32 4.12
C ARG A 26 13.70 -16.26 5.16
N ILE A 27 13.34 -16.69 6.36
CA ILE A 27 13.07 -15.81 7.50
C ILE A 27 14.30 -15.80 8.43
N ARG A 28 14.77 -14.60 8.80
CA ARG A 28 15.88 -14.45 9.75
C ARG A 28 15.34 -14.55 11.19
N ARG A 29 16.16 -15.01 12.13
CA ARG A 29 15.76 -15.31 13.54
C ARG A 29 15.29 -14.10 14.37
N SER A 30 15.17 -12.90 13.79
CA SER A 30 14.92 -11.64 14.51
C SER A 30 13.45 -11.25 14.65
N VAL A 31 12.50 -12.13 14.30
CA VAL A 31 11.06 -11.84 14.39
C VAL A 31 10.32 -12.87 15.25
N SER A 32 9.17 -12.48 15.79
CA SER A 32 8.35 -13.36 16.63
C SER A 32 7.80 -14.57 15.84
N ALA A 33 7.37 -15.61 16.55
CA ALA A 33 6.72 -16.76 15.93
C ALA A 33 5.47 -16.35 15.14
N ALA A 34 4.60 -15.51 15.72
CA ALA A 34 3.41 -14.99 15.04
C ALA A 34 3.76 -14.17 13.78
N SER A 35 4.86 -13.40 13.82
CA SER A 35 5.37 -12.67 12.64
C SER A 35 5.93 -13.61 11.57
N THR A 36 6.57 -14.71 11.97
CA THR A 36 7.08 -15.73 11.04
C THR A 36 5.91 -16.42 10.33
N ASP A 37 4.89 -16.77 11.10
CA ASP A 37 3.70 -17.48 10.62
C ASP A 37 2.89 -16.63 9.63
N ILE A 38 2.58 -15.37 9.97
CA ILE A 38 1.82 -14.48 9.08
C ILE A 38 2.55 -14.26 7.74
N ILE A 39 3.87 -14.05 7.77
CA ILE A 39 4.64 -13.82 6.53
C ILE A 39 4.65 -15.10 5.68
N THR A 40 4.84 -16.26 6.31
CA THR A 40 4.85 -17.56 5.60
C THR A 40 3.48 -17.86 4.98
N GLY A 41 2.40 -17.61 5.71
CA GLY A 41 1.03 -17.79 5.23
C GLY A 41 0.68 -16.88 4.05
N LEU A 42 1.07 -15.59 4.12
CA LEU A 42 0.80 -14.61 3.06
C LEU A 42 1.68 -14.84 1.81
N LEU A 43 2.93 -15.27 1.98
CA LEU A 43 3.87 -15.52 0.88
C LEU A 43 3.85 -16.99 0.39
N GLN A 44 2.78 -17.72 0.71
CA GLN A 44 2.56 -19.05 0.17
C GLN A 44 2.45 -19.01 -1.36
N LYS A 45 3.25 -19.86 -2.02
CA LYS A 45 3.34 -19.95 -3.49
C LYS A 45 2.05 -20.51 -4.08
N GLU A 46 1.48 -21.54 -3.45
CA GLU A 46 0.21 -22.13 -3.88
C GLU A 46 -0.97 -21.25 -3.47
N ARG A 47 -1.60 -20.59 -4.45
CA ARG A 47 -2.66 -19.60 -4.20
C ARG A 47 -3.80 -20.06 -3.28
N HIS A 48 -4.17 -21.35 -3.35
CA HIS A 48 -5.28 -21.91 -2.58
C HIS A 48 -4.88 -22.26 -1.13
N LYS A 49 -3.58 -22.37 -0.84
CA LYS A 49 -3.03 -22.54 0.51
C LYS A 49 -2.64 -21.21 1.17
N ARG A 50 -2.68 -20.12 0.42
CA ARG A 50 -2.31 -18.78 0.91
C ARG A 50 -3.31 -18.30 1.94
N LEU A 51 -2.82 -17.71 3.02
CA LEU A 51 -3.67 -17.07 4.02
C LEU A 51 -4.58 -16.03 3.34
N GLY A 52 -5.87 -16.09 3.64
CA GLY A 52 -6.94 -15.30 3.01
C GLY A 52 -7.59 -15.98 1.81
N SER A 53 -7.18 -17.19 1.39
CA SER A 53 -7.73 -17.84 0.19
C SER A 53 -9.15 -18.38 0.36
N LYS A 54 -9.60 -18.69 1.59
CA LYS A 54 -10.93 -19.29 1.83
C LYS A 54 -11.91 -18.29 2.45
N GLY A 55 -11.47 -17.58 3.47
CA GLY A 55 -12.27 -16.62 4.25
C GLY A 55 -11.87 -15.15 4.05
N ASP A 56 -11.03 -14.86 3.06
CA ASP A 56 -10.55 -13.51 2.75
C ASP A 56 -9.98 -12.79 3.98
N PHE A 57 -10.36 -11.54 4.22
CA PHE A 57 -9.86 -10.73 5.32
C PHE A 57 -10.11 -11.35 6.69
N ASN A 58 -11.16 -12.14 6.88
CA ASN A 58 -11.48 -12.72 8.20
C ASN A 58 -10.37 -13.65 8.70
N GLU A 59 -9.70 -14.39 7.82
CA GLU A 59 -8.55 -15.22 8.20
C GLU A 59 -7.38 -14.37 8.70
N ILE A 60 -7.13 -13.25 8.02
CA ILE A 60 -6.05 -12.31 8.37
C ILE A 60 -6.38 -11.63 9.70
N LYS A 61 -7.63 -11.17 9.87
CA LYS A 61 -8.13 -10.51 11.07
C LYS A 61 -7.97 -11.36 12.34
N GLN A 62 -8.19 -12.67 12.21
CA GLN A 62 -8.16 -13.64 13.31
C GLN A 62 -6.76 -14.19 13.61
N HIS A 63 -5.76 -13.90 12.77
CA HIS A 63 -4.41 -14.42 12.92
C HIS A 63 -3.71 -13.87 14.19
N ASP A 64 -2.93 -14.71 14.88
CA ASP A 64 -2.28 -14.37 16.16
C ASP A 64 -1.42 -13.10 16.10
N PHE A 65 -0.80 -12.85 14.95
CA PHE A 65 -0.04 -11.62 14.69
C PHE A 65 -0.84 -10.34 14.95
N PHE A 66 -2.15 -10.34 14.66
CA PHE A 66 -3.03 -9.18 14.85
C PHE A 66 -3.88 -9.26 16.12
N LYS A 67 -3.70 -10.28 16.96
CA LYS A 67 -4.43 -10.45 18.23
C LYS A 67 -4.42 -9.20 19.14
N PRO A 68 -3.35 -8.38 19.22
CA PRO A 68 -3.36 -7.16 20.02
C PRO A 68 -4.24 -6.03 19.47
N ILE A 69 -4.76 -6.14 18.24
CA ILE A 69 -5.53 -5.08 17.58
C ILE A 69 -7.03 -5.21 17.91
N ASP A 70 -7.59 -4.17 18.51
CA ASP A 70 -9.04 -3.95 18.53
C ASP A 70 -9.47 -3.30 17.21
N TRP A 71 -10.02 -4.10 16.31
CA TRP A 71 -10.38 -3.66 14.96
C TRP A 71 -11.47 -2.60 14.93
N GLU A 72 -12.38 -2.60 15.90
CA GLU A 72 -13.45 -1.61 15.99
C GLU A 72 -12.90 -0.26 16.44
N LYS A 73 -12.01 -0.25 17.44
CA LYS A 73 -11.29 0.96 17.84
C LYS A 73 -10.38 1.47 16.73
N LEU A 74 -9.72 0.57 15.99
CA LEU A 74 -8.89 0.94 14.86
C LEU A 74 -9.72 1.67 13.79
N LEU A 75 -10.88 1.13 13.44
CA LEU A 75 -11.79 1.70 12.44
C LEU A 75 -12.30 3.08 12.88
N ARG A 76 -12.64 3.25 14.16
CA ARG A 76 -13.03 4.54 14.76
C ARG A 76 -11.87 5.49 15.02
N ARG A 77 -10.63 5.12 14.63
CA ARG A 77 -9.40 5.91 14.85
C ARG A 77 -9.09 6.20 16.32
N GLU A 78 -9.52 5.33 17.22
CA GLU A 78 -9.32 5.44 18.68
C GLU A 78 -7.98 4.84 19.14
N ILE A 79 -7.31 4.07 18.28
CA ILE A 79 -5.96 3.55 18.56
C ILE A 79 -4.93 4.62 18.20
N LYS A 80 -4.14 5.05 19.19
CA LYS A 80 -3.04 6.00 18.97
C LYS A 80 -2.01 5.40 18.00
N ALA A 81 -1.71 6.13 16.92
CA ALA A 81 -0.68 5.73 15.98
C ALA A 81 0.70 5.66 16.68
N PRO A 82 1.54 4.64 16.36
CA PRO A 82 2.88 4.52 16.95
C PRO A 82 3.83 5.62 16.47
N PHE A 83 3.54 6.23 15.33
CA PHE A 83 4.27 7.36 14.77
C PHE A 83 3.28 8.44 14.34
N VAL A 84 3.52 9.67 14.78
CA VAL A 84 2.79 10.86 14.35
C VAL A 84 3.78 11.75 13.61
N PRO A 85 3.62 11.99 12.29
CA PRO A 85 4.53 12.82 11.53
C PRO A 85 4.47 14.27 12.03
N LYS A 86 5.61 14.97 11.97
CA LYS A 86 5.66 16.40 12.28
C LYS A 86 5.09 17.17 11.10
N ILE A 87 4.21 18.12 11.41
CA ILE A 87 3.58 19.05 10.47
C ILE A 87 3.53 20.40 11.18
N GLU A 88 3.97 21.47 10.53
CA GLU A 88 3.99 22.83 11.09
C GLU A 88 2.91 23.74 10.50
N SER A 89 2.40 23.45 9.31
CA SER A 89 1.34 24.23 8.66
C SER A 89 0.53 23.39 7.67
N GLU A 90 -0.60 23.92 7.21
CA GLU A 90 -1.45 23.28 6.19
C GLU A 90 -0.73 23.08 4.84
N THR A 91 0.30 23.88 4.58
CA THR A 91 1.11 23.86 3.34
C THR A 91 2.46 23.17 3.51
N ASP A 92 2.69 22.50 4.64
CA ASP A 92 3.97 21.87 4.95
C ASP A 92 4.22 20.62 4.10
N VAL A 93 5.31 20.65 3.31
CA VAL A 93 5.69 19.58 2.38
C VAL A 93 6.90 18.78 2.84
N ARG A 94 7.36 18.91 4.09
CA ARG A 94 8.60 18.26 4.56
C ARG A 94 8.63 16.74 4.46
N ASN A 95 7.47 16.09 4.48
CA ASN A 95 7.34 14.64 4.40
C ASN A 95 7.28 14.14 2.95
N ILE A 96 7.41 15.04 1.96
CA ILE A 96 7.50 14.76 0.53
C ILE A 96 8.96 14.89 0.10
N ALA A 97 9.43 14.03 -0.81
CA ALA A 97 10.81 14.12 -1.28
C ALA A 97 11.05 15.45 -2.02
N GLU A 98 12.20 16.07 -1.73
CA GLU A 98 12.55 17.41 -2.19
C GLU A 98 12.52 17.56 -3.71
N ASP A 99 12.90 16.50 -4.44
CA ASP A 99 12.87 16.46 -5.90
C ASP A 99 11.47 16.75 -6.43
N PHE A 100 10.42 16.22 -5.81
CA PHE A 100 9.03 16.45 -6.22
C PHE A 100 8.54 17.85 -5.87
N VAL A 101 8.95 18.39 -4.72
CA VAL A 101 8.60 19.75 -4.29
C VAL A 101 9.18 20.80 -5.25
N LYS A 102 10.35 20.50 -5.84
CA LYS A 102 11.04 21.40 -6.79
C LYS A 102 10.57 21.28 -8.23
N ILE A 103 9.74 20.28 -8.58
CA ILE A 103 9.23 20.15 -9.94
C ILE A 103 8.40 21.38 -10.29
N LYS A 104 8.81 22.09 -11.34
CA LYS A 104 8.02 23.18 -11.88
C LYS A 104 6.80 22.61 -12.59
N ILE A 105 5.63 23.17 -12.30
CA ILE A 105 4.39 22.84 -13.01
C ILE A 105 4.59 23.20 -14.49
N ASN A 106 4.36 22.24 -15.38
CA ASN A 106 4.39 22.47 -16.81
C ASN A 106 3.13 23.27 -17.20
N PRO A 107 3.26 24.51 -17.72
CA PRO A 107 2.10 25.31 -18.13
C PRO A 107 1.28 24.63 -19.24
N ALA A 108 1.90 23.78 -20.07
CA ALA A 108 1.20 23.04 -21.11
C ALA A 108 0.31 21.90 -20.58
N SER A 109 0.45 21.52 -19.31
CA SER A 109 -0.44 20.57 -18.62
C SER A 109 -1.71 21.22 -18.08
N LEU A 110 -1.77 22.56 -18.05
CA LEU A 110 -3.00 23.28 -17.73
C LEU A 110 -3.88 23.24 -18.97
N VAL A 111 -5.04 22.57 -18.88
CA VAL A 111 -5.99 22.45 -20.00
C VAL A 111 -6.32 23.86 -20.53
N PRO A 112 -5.97 24.18 -21.79
CA PRO A 112 -6.39 25.43 -22.42
C PRO A 112 -7.91 25.59 -22.35
N PRO A 113 -8.44 26.80 -22.11
CA PRO A 113 -9.89 27.05 -22.03
C PRO A 113 -10.68 26.62 -23.27
N ASN A 114 -10.00 26.50 -24.42
CA ASN A 114 -10.61 26.26 -25.74
C ASN A 114 -10.11 24.96 -26.40
N LEU A 115 -9.83 23.89 -25.64
CA LEU A 115 -9.63 22.59 -26.29
C LEU A 115 -10.92 22.19 -27.00
N ALA A 116 -10.92 22.31 -28.33
CA ALA A 116 -12.03 21.88 -29.17
C ALA A 116 -12.30 20.40 -28.88
N SER A 117 -13.58 20.08 -28.69
CA SER A 117 -14.06 18.75 -28.34
C SER A 117 -13.43 17.69 -29.24
N THR A 118 -12.55 16.86 -28.67
CA THR A 118 -11.93 15.79 -29.44
C THR A 118 -12.86 14.58 -29.42
N GLN A 119 -12.77 13.71 -30.43
CA GLN A 119 -13.56 12.49 -30.50
C GLN A 119 -13.33 11.55 -29.29
N ARG A 120 -12.23 11.74 -28.55
CA ARG A 120 -11.87 11.02 -27.32
C ARG A 120 -12.54 11.58 -26.06
N ASP A 121 -13.23 12.71 -26.11
CA ASP A 121 -13.93 13.25 -24.95
C ASP A 121 -15.06 12.29 -24.51
N HIS A 122 -15.60 11.54 -25.46
CA HIS A 122 -16.56 10.46 -25.19
C HIS A 122 -15.96 9.31 -24.37
N ASP A 123 -14.66 9.06 -24.46
CA ASP A 123 -13.97 8.00 -23.69
C ASP A 123 -13.95 8.31 -22.18
N PHE A 124 -14.16 9.57 -21.80
CA PHE A 124 -14.16 10.05 -20.41
C PHE A 124 -15.55 10.48 -19.92
N MET A 125 -16.62 10.13 -20.66
CA MET A 125 -17.98 10.31 -20.15
C MET A 125 -18.14 9.59 -18.81
N ASN A 126 -18.81 10.24 -17.86
CA ASN A 126 -18.97 9.79 -16.46
C ASN A 126 -17.68 9.75 -15.61
N PHE A 127 -16.59 10.41 -16.04
CA PHE A 127 -15.40 10.59 -15.21
C PHE A 127 -15.66 11.49 -13.99
N THR A 128 -16.45 12.55 -14.15
CA THR A 128 -16.70 13.54 -13.09
C THR A 128 -17.50 12.93 -11.93
N TYR A 129 -16.95 13.03 -10.73
CA TYR A 129 -17.59 12.62 -9.48
C TYR A 129 -17.49 13.74 -8.43
N VAL A 130 -18.60 14.01 -7.73
CA VAL A 130 -18.64 14.90 -6.57
C VAL A 130 -19.19 14.10 -5.39
N GLN A 131 -18.39 13.95 -4.34
CA GLN A 131 -18.81 13.25 -3.13
C GLN A 131 -19.92 14.05 -2.42
N LYS A 132 -21.10 13.45 -2.29
CA LYS A 132 -22.28 14.15 -1.74
C LYS A 132 -22.28 14.30 -0.22
N ASN A 133 -21.50 13.50 0.51
CA ASN A 133 -21.44 13.53 1.97
C ASN A 133 -19.98 13.44 2.45
N LEU A 134 -19.44 14.52 3.02
CA LEU A 134 -18.35 14.39 4.00
C LEU A 134 -18.98 13.89 5.29
N MET A 135 -18.68 12.66 5.70
CA MET A 135 -18.91 12.27 7.10
C MET A 135 -18.00 13.16 7.95
N THR A 136 -18.63 14.03 8.75
CA THR A 136 -18.00 14.79 9.83
C THR A 136 -17.70 13.87 11.00
#